data_AF-A0A2V7YEP7-F1
#
_entry.id   AF-A0A2V7YEP7-F1
#
_cell.length_a   1.000
_cell.length_b   1.000
_cell.length_c   1.000
_cell.angle_alpha   90.00
_cell.angle_beta   90.00
_cell.angle_gamma   90.00
#
_symmetry.space_group_name_H-M   'P 1'
#
loop_
_entity.id
_entity.type
_entity.pdbx_description
1 polymer ?
#
loop_
_entity_poly.entity_id
_entity_poly.type
_entity_poly.pdbx_seq_one_letter_code
_entity_poly.pdbx_strand_id
1 'polypeptide(L)'
;MSSGANQYEIMRASAGTPYASLAMTSSLTFTDSPVAAGATYVYKVRAIDSSSRFSPLSIPDAATTILFSDDPVATAVTAIKAVHITEMRQAVNAIRAAAGIGAMTFTDSSLSGVVVKAVHFQELRDGLTQARSSLALPALTFTDPTLTQGVTVVKAAHMQELRGGVE
;
A
#
# COMPACT_ATOMS: atom_id res chain seq x y z
N MET A 1 36.71 -4.56 -11.08
CA MET A 1 35.88 -5.74 -10.71
C MET A 1 34.87 -5.25 -9.68
N SER A 2 33.58 -5.23 -10.00
CA SER A 2 32.55 -5.03 -8.96
C SER A 2 32.51 -6.32 -8.15
N SER A 3 32.88 -6.27 -6.86
CA SER A 3 32.65 -7.37 -5.95
C SER A 3 31.13 -7.52 -5.80
N GLY A 4 30.58 -8.66 -6.22
CA GLY A 4 29.16 -8.95 -6.04
C GLY A 4 28.72 -8.86 -4.58
N ALA A 5 27.41 -8.79 -4.35
CA ALA A 5 26.85 -8.78 -3.00
C ALA A 5 27.21 -10.07 -2.27
N ASN A 6 27.71 -9.95 -1.04
CA ASN A 6 27.96 -11.05 -0.11
C ASN A 6 26.79 -11.20 0.87
N GLN A 7 26.17 -10.07 1.24
CA GLN A 7 24.99 -10.00 2.10
C GLN A 7 24.04 -8.89 1.64
N TYR A 8 22.84 -8.92 2.17
CA TYR A 8 21.81 -7.91 2.01
C TYR A 8 21.31 -7.46 3.38
N GLU A 9 21.16 -6.15 3.55
CA GLU A 9 20.45 -5.58 4.69
C GLU A 9 19.02 -5.26 4.29
N ILE A 10 18.06 -5.78 5.06
CA ILE A 10 16.65 -5.46 4.96
C ILE A 10 16.37 -4.39 6.02
N MET A 11 15.84 -3.25 5.57
CA MET A 11 15.36 -2.19 6.43
C MET A 11 13.84 -2.14 6.39
N ARG A 12 13.21 -1.84 7.52
CA ARG A 12 11.75 -1.73 7.66
C ARG A 12 11.35 -0.44 8.36
N ALA A 13 10.27 0.18 7.91
CA ALA A 13 9.57 1.29 8.54
C ALA A 13 8.07 0.94 8.69
N SER A 14 7.41 1.49 9.71
CA SER A 14 5.97 1.33 9.93
C SER A 14 5.46 2.36 10.93
N ALA A 15 4.15 2.64 10.92
CA ALA A 15 3.52 3.54 11.90
C ALA A 15 4.24 4.90 12.09
N GLY A 16 4.79 5.47 11.01
CA GLY A 16 5.50 6.76 11.03
C GLY A 16 6.91 6.69 11.62
N THR A 17 7.43 5.51 11.96
CA THR A 17 8.82 5.36 12.41
C THR A 17 9.78 5.43 11.22
N PRO A 18 10.99 6.00 11.40
CA PRO A 18 12.06 5.88 10.41
C PRO A 18 12.42 4.42 10.11
N TYR A 19 13.09 4.19 8.98
CA TYR A 19 13.64 2.88 8.64
C TYR A 19 14.67 2.43 9.68
N ALA A 20 14.53 1.20 10.16
CA ALA A 20 15.52 0.52 11.00
C ALA A 20 15.98 -0.78 10.33
N SER A 21 17.20 -1.22 10.65
CA SER A 21 17.69 -2.53 10.21
C SER A 21 16.82 -3.63 10.82
N LEU A 22 16.20 -4.43 9.97
CA LEU A 22 15.37 -5.56 10.38
C LEU A 22 16.18 -6.85 10.41
N ALA A 23 16.98 -7.08 9.36
CA ALA A 23 17.77 -8.29 9.22
C ALA A 23 18.94 -8.10 8.25
N MET A 24 19.93 -8.97 8.40
CA MET A 24 21.04 -9.16 7.48
C MET A 24 21.00 -10.60 6.98
N THR A 25 21.09 -10.82 5.67
CA THR A 25 20.97 -12.16 5.09
C THR A 25 21.85 -12.31 3.85
N SER A 26 22.40 -13.49 3.65
CA SER A 26 23.01 -13.87 2.37
C SER A 26 22.00 -14.56 1.43
N SER A 27 20.80 -14.87 1.93
CA SER A 27 19.71 -15.42 1.12
C SER A 27 19.11 -14.33 0.22
N LEU A 28 18.59 -14.73 -0.94
CA LEU A 28 17.82 -13.85 -1.82
C LEU A 28 16.37 -13.68 -1.36
N THR A 29 15.98 -14.38 -0.30
CA THR A 29 14.64 -14.31 0.30
C THR A 29 14.73 -14.08 1.80
N PHE A 30 13.78 -13.33 2.33
CA PHE A 30 13.59 -13.09 3.75
C PHE A 30 12.09 -12.98 4.04
N THR A 31 11.63 -13.65 5.10
CA THR A 31 10.23 -13.56 5.56
C THR A 31 10.19 -12.77 6.85
N ASP A 32 9.54 -11.62 6.83
CA ASP A 32 9.33 -10.82 8.02
C ASP A 32 8.21 -11.42 8.89
N SER A 33 8.57 -11.92 10.07
CA SER A 33 7.64 -12.51 11.03
C SER A 33 8.21 -12.42 12.45
N PRO A 34 7.40 -12.05 13.47
CA PRO A 34 5.97 -11.75 13.38
C PRO A 34 5.67 -10.33 12.86
N VAL A 35 4.49 -10.16 12.26
CA VAL A 35 3.92 -8.87 11.85
C VAL A 35 2.54 -8.67 12.47
N ALA A 36 2.18 -7.41 12.76
CA ALA A 36 0.87 -7.09 13.33
C ALA A 36 -0.21 -7.12 12.24
N ALA A 37 -1.38 -7.68 12.56
CA ALA A 37 -2.53 -7.65 11.67
C ALA A 37 -3.05 -6.21 11.47
N GLY A 38 -3.48 -5.90 10.25
CA GLY A 38 -4.00 -4.58 9.88
C GLY A 38 -2.96 -3.46 9.77
N ALA A 39 -1.68 -3.81 9.72
CA ALA A 39 -0.58 -2.87 9.54
C ALA A 39 -0.01 -2.91 8.12
N THR A 40 0.55 -1.77 7.70
CA THR A 40 1.44 -1.66 6.53
C THR A 40 2.87 -1.48 7.00
N TYR A 41 3.78 -2.22 6.37
CA TYR A 41 5.22 -2.08 6.54
C TYR A 41 5.84 -1.65 5.22
N VAL A 42 6.89 -0.83 5.30
CA VAL A 42 7.62 -0.33 4.12
C VAL A 42 9.06 -0.78 4.22
N TYR A 43 9.56 -1.38 3.15
CA TYR A 43 10.86 -2.04 3.11
C TYR A 43 11.79 -1.37 2.12
N LYS A 44 13.07 -1.38 2.47
CA LYS A 44 14.17 -1.09 1.55
C LYS A 44 15.26 -2.13 1.75
N VAL A 45 15.99 -2.43 0.68
CA VAL A 45 17.09 -3.39 0.72
C VAL A 45 18.35 -2.73 0.15
N ARG A 46 19.51 -3.04 0.71
CA ARG A 46 20.81 -2.72 0.12
C ARG A 46 21.75 -3.90 0.17
N ALA A 47 22.62 -3.98 -0.83
CA ALA A 47 23.68 -4.98 -0.90
C ALA A 47 24.89 -4.57 -0.07
N ILE A 48 25.62 -5.57 0.41
CA ILE A 48 26.87 -5.43 1.17
C ILE A 48 27.89 -6.35 0.52
N ASP A 49 29.00 -5.80 0.06
CA ASP A 49 30.06 -6.59 -0.56
C ASP A 49 30.97 -7.27 0.48
N SER A 50 31.92 -8.08 0.00
CA SER A 50 32.89 -8.78 0.85
C SER A 50 33.79 -7.84 1.69
N SER A 51 33.88 -6.57 1.32
CA SER A 51 34.65 -5.54 2.03
C SER A 51 33.77 -4.70 2.97
N SER A 52 32.54 -5.15 3.27
CA SER A 52 31.56 -4.46 4.12
C SER A 52 31.13 -3.09 3.60
N ARG A 53 31.18 -2.87 2.28
CA ARG A 53 30.68 -1.65 1.66
C ARG A 53 29.22 -1.81 1.27
N PHE A 54 28.41 -0.81 1.61
CA PHE A 54 26.99 -0.75 1.30
C PHE A 54 26.74 -0.16 -0.08
N SER A 55 25.81 -0.74 -0.83
CA SER A 55 25.21 -0.10 -2.00
C SER A 55 24.23 1.02 -1.57
N PRO A 56 23.76 1.85 -2.52
CA PRO A 56 22.54 2.61 -2.32
C PRO A 56 21.36 1.69 -1.94
N LEU A 57 20.38 2.25 -1.22
CA LEU A 57 19.12 1.56 -0.93
C LEU A 57 18.27 1.41 -2.20
N SER A 58 17.49 0.35 -2.25
CA SER A 58 16.41 0.20 -3.23
C SER A 58 15.38 1.32 -3.12
N ILE A 59 14.55 1.44 -4.15
CA ILE A 59 13.26 2.11 -4.00
C ILE A 59 12.46 1.42 -2.87
N PRO A 60 11.63 2.17 -2.13
CA PRO A 60 10.78 1.58 -1.11
C PRO A 60 9.69 0.71 -1.74
N ASP A 61 9.33 -0.34 -1.02
CA ASP A 61 8.22 -1.23 -1.34
C ASP A 61 7.32 -1.39 -0.11
N ALA A 62 6.01 -1.42 -0.29
CA ALA A 62 5.07 -1.48 0.83
C ALA A 62 4.30 -2.80 0.80
N ALA A 63 4.08 -3.40 1.97
CA ALA A 63 3.25 -4.58 2.10
C ALA A 63 2.22 -4.37 3.23
N THR A 64 0.98 -4.76 2.97
CA THR A 64 -0.11 -4.69 3.94
C THR A 64 -0.50 -6.07 4.45
N THR A 65 -0.91 -6.13 5.71
CA THR A 65 -1.49 -7.34 6.33
C THR A 65 -3.02 -7.29 6.36
N ILE A 66 -3.62 -6.29 5.70
CA ILE A 66 -5.07 -6.21 5.50
C ILE A 66 -5.50 -7.27 4.48
N LEU A 67 -6.56 -7.99 4.80
CA LEU A 67 -7.16 -8.97 3.90
C LEU A 67 -8.32 -8.33 3.14
N PHE A 68 -8.42 -8.63 1.85
CA PHE A 68 -9.52 -8.18 1.01
C PHE A 68 -10.46 -9.34 0.68
N SER A 69 -11.77 -9.10 0.80
CA SER A 69 -12.77 -10.06 0.37
C SER A 69 -12.96 -10.02 -1.15
N ASP A 70 -13.40 -11.14 -1.75
CA ASP A 70 -13.63 -11.27 -3.20
C ASP A 70 -12.41 -10.82 -4.05
N ASP A 71 -11.20 -11.30 -3.74
CA ASP A 71 -9.98 -10.96 -4.47
C ASP A 71 -9.59 -12.01 -5.53
N PRO A 72 -9.39 -11.63 -6.82
CA PRO A 72 -9.53 -10.29 -7.39
C PRO A 72 -10.99 -9.89 -7.65
N VAL A 73 -11.29 -8.58 -7.55
CA VAL A 73 -12.59 -8.02 -7.99
C VAL A 73 -12.64 -8.06 -9.52
N ALA A 74 -13.05 -9.19 -10.07
CA ALA A 74 -13.08 -9.40 -11.51
C ALA A 74 -14.19 -8.57 -12.19
N THR A 75 -13.81 -7.86 -13.27
CA THR A 75 -14.72 -7.06 -14.10
C THR A 75 -15.92 -7.87 -14.59
N ALA A 76 -17.11 -7.28 -14.48
CA ALA A 76 -18.40 -7.89 -14.86
C ALA A 76 -18.80 -9.16 -14.08
N VAL A 77 -18.00 -9.58 -13.08
CA VAL A 77 -18.27 -10.77 -12.26
C VAL A 77 -18.53 -10.38 -10.81
N THR A 78 -17.70 -9.51 -10.22
CA THR A 78 -17.82 -9.14 -8.81
C THR A 78 -18.51 -7.79 -8.68
N ALA A 79 -19.69 -7.78 -8.06
CA ALA A 79 -20.35 -6.54 -7.68
C ALA A 79 -19.55 -5.86 -6.55
N ILE A 80 -19.29 -4.55 -6.68
CA ILE A 80 -18.64 -3.76 -5.64
C ILE A 80 -19.60 -3.58 -4.47
N LYS A 81 -19.19 -4.03 -3.29
CA LYS A 81 -19.97 -4.01 -2.05
C LYS A 81 -19.42 -2.97 -1.09
N ALA A 82 -20.25 -2.56 -0.13
CA ALA A 82 -19.83 -1.70 0.98
C ALA A 82 -18.65 -2.28 1.79
N VAL A 83 -18.55 -3.61 1.88
CA VAL A 83 -17.44 -4.28 2.57
C VAL A 83 -16.09 -3.99 1.88
N HIS A 84 -16.05 -4.00 0.55
CA HIS A 84 -14.81 -3.70 -0.21
C HIS A 84 -14.32 -2.27 0.05
N ILE A 85 -15.24 -1.31 0.15
CA ILE A 85 -14.90 0.07 0.49
C ILE A 85 -14.38 0.16 1.93
N THR A 86 -15.00 -0.57 2.85
CA THR A 86 -14.57 -0.58 4.26
C THR A 86 -13.16 -1.14 4.41
N GLU A 87 -12.86 -2.27 3.75
CA GLU A 87 -11.52 -2.86 3.70
C GLU A 87 -10.50 -1.90 3.07
N MET A 88 -10.87 -1.25 1.95
CA MET A 88 -9.98 -0.26 1.32
C MET A 88 -9.73 0.96 2.22
N ARG A 89 -10.73 1.43 2.97
CA ARG A 89 -10.55 2.52 3.95
C ARG A 89 -9.55 2.12 5.03
N GLN A 90 -9.60 0.86 5.49
CA GLN A 90 -8.63 0.33 6.45
C GLN A 90 -7.23 0.26 5.84
N ALA A 91 -7.09 -0.26 4.62
CA ALA A 91 -5.81 -0.36 3.93
C ALA A 91 -5.17 1.00 3.64
N VAL A 92 -5.94 1.96 3.11
CA VAL A 92 -5.45 3.32 2.90
C VAL A 92 -5.03 3.95 4.22
N ASN A 93 -5.81 3.80 5.29
CA ASN A 93 -5.42 4.31 6.60
C ASN A 93 -4.18 3.61 7.19
N ALA A 94 -3.96 2.32 6.90
CA ALA A 94 -2.75 1.60 7.31
C ALA A 94 -1.49 2.16 6.62
N ILE A 95 -1.56 2.46 5.32
CA ILE A 95 -0.45 3.09 4.59
C ILE A 95 -0.24 4.52 5.06
N ARG A 96 -1.31 5.27 5.31
CA ARG A 96 -1.22 6.62 5.90
C ARG A 96 -0.57 6.58 7.28
N ALA A 97 -0.86 5.55 8.09
CA ALA A 97 -0.19 5.34 9.36
C ALA A 97 1.30 5.02 9.16
N ALA A 98 1.65 4.16 8.20
CA ALA A 98 3.04 3.90 7.83
C ALA A 98 3.78 5.17 7.39
N ALA A 99 3.09 6.05 6.66
CA ALA A 99 3.59 7.36 6.24
C ALA A 99 3.64 8.41 7.36
N GLY A 100 3.07 8.15 8.54
CA GLY A 100 3.02 9.11 9.64
C GLY A 100 2.08 10.30 9.42
N ILE A 101 1.16 10.23 8.46
CA ILE A 101 0.27 11.36 8.09
C ILE A 101 -1.15 11.26 8.67
N GLY A 102 -1.35 10.33 9.61
CA GLY A 102 -2.62 10.12 10.31
C GLY A 102 -3.74 9.57 9.43
N ALA A 103 -4.76 8.97 10.07
CA ALA A 103 -5.94 8.47 9.36
C ALA A 103 -6.77 9.62 8.75
N MET A 104 -7.43 9.34 7.63
CA MET A 104 -8.38 10.29 7.04
C MET A 104 -9.81 10.00 7.47
N THR A 105 -10.63 11.04 7.49
CA THR A 105 -12.08 10.95 7.65
C THR A 105 -12.72 10.81 6.28
N PHE A 106 -13.67 9.89 6.14
CA PHE A 106 -14.37 9.63 4.90
C PHE A 106 -15.82 10.14 4.96
N THR A 107 -16.34 10.59 3.82
CA THR A 107 -17.78 10.81 3.65
C THR A 107 -18.53 9.51 3.86
N ASP A 108 -19.73 9.56 4.46
CA ASP A 108 -20.50 8.37 4.86
C ASP A 108 -19.64 7.42 5.73
N SER A 109 -19.32 7.85 6.95
CA SER A 109 -18.42 7.11 7.86
C SER A 109 -18.88 5.68 8.13
N SER A 110 -20.19 5.42 8.10
CA SER A 110 -20.79 4.09 8.03
C SER A 110 -21.46 3.91 6.67
N LEU A 111 -21.22 2.75 6.04
CA LEU A 111 -21.81 2.40 4.75
C LEU A 111 -23.06 1.51 4.87
N SER A 112 -23.55 1.26 6.09
CA SER A 112 -24.77 0.49 6.31
C SER A 112 -25.97 1.21 5.71
N GLY A 113 -26.62 0.59 4.70
CA GLY A 113 -27.73 1.19 3.97
C GLY A 113 -27.33 2.32 3.00
N VAL A 114 -26.02 2.57 2.83
CA VAL A 114 -25.50 3.59 1.91
C VAL A 114 -25.07 2.92 0.61
N VAL A 115 -25.55 3.46 -0.51
CA VAL A 115 -25.08 3.04 -1.84
C VAL A 115 -23.62 3.43 -2.02
N VAL A 116 -22.84 2.59 -2.69
CA VAL A 116 -21.46 2.92 -3.06
C VAL A 116 -21.46 4.05 -4.08
N LYS A 117 -20.63 5.07 -3.83
CA LYS A 117 -20.59 6.33 -4.57
C LYS A 117 -19.21 6.59 -5.15
N ALA A 118 -19.14 7.40 -6.21
CA ALA A 118 -17.87 7.84 -6.80
C ALA A 118 -17.01 8.59 -5.78
N VAL A 119 -17.63 9.38 -4.88
CA VAL A 119 -16.91 10.10 -3.81
C VAL A 119 -16.12 9.15 -2.90
N HIS A 120 -16.62 7.94 -2.61
CA HIS A 120 -15.91 6.99 -1.75
C HIS A 120 -14.60 6.52 -2.39
N PHE A 121 -14.57 6.36 -3.72
CA PHE A 121 -13.37 5.99 -4.46
C PHE A 121 -12.41 7.17 -4.62
N GLN A 122 -12.93 8.37 -4.89
CA GLN A 122 -12.10 9.56 -5.02
C GLN A 122 -11.32 9.84 -3.72
N GLU A 123 -12.00 9.77 -2.57
CA GLU A 123 -11.35 9.92 -1.26
C GLU A 123 -10.25 8.86 -1.03
N LEU A 124 -10.49 7.60 -1.41
CA LEU A 124 -9.49 6.54 -1.32
C LEU A 124 -8.28 6.80 -2.21
N ARG A 125 -8.49 7.26 -3.44
CA ARG A 125 -7.42 7.61 -4.39
C ARG A 125 -6.57 8.76 -3.88
N ASP A 126 -7.21 9.81 -3.38
CA ASP A 126 -6.52 10.99 -2.84
C ASP A 126 -5.69 10.61 -1.60
N GLY A 127 -6.30 9.88 -0.66
CA GLY A 127 -5.63 9.42 0.55
C GLY A 127 -4.44 8.50 0.27
N LEU A 128 -4.59 7.58 -0.68
CA LEU A 128 -3.54 6.66 -1.09
C LEU A 128 -2.40 7.37 -1.83
N THR A 129 -2.73 8.26 -2.76
CA THR A 129 -1.73 9.05 -3.52
C THR A 129 -0.88 9.90 -2.58
N GLN A 130 -1.51 10.57 -1.60
CA GLN A 130 -0.81 11.34 -0.59
C GLN A 130 0.14 10.45 0.22
N ALA A 131 -0.35 9.30 0.72
CA ALA A 131 0.44 8.40 1.54
C ALA A 131 1.65 7.82 0.79
N ARG A 132 1.44 7.38 -0.47
CA ARG A 132 2.50 6.87 -1.33
C ARG A 132 3.56 7.92 -1.64
N SER A 133 3.14 9.16 -1.90
CA SER A 133 4.07 10.28 -2.10
C SER A 133 4.92 10.54 -0.85
N SER A 134 4.32 10.57 0.35
CA SER A 134 5.06 10.74 1.62
C SER A 134 6.05 9.60 1.89
N LEU A 135 5.78 8.39 1.40
CA LEU A 135 6.65 7.22 1.53
C LEU A 135 7.69 7.09 0.40
N ALA A 136 7.65 7.97 -0.60
CA ALA A 136 8.42 7.86 -1.84
C ALA A 136 8.19 6.54 -2.61
N LEU A 137 7.00 5.97 -2.47
CA LEU A 137 6.56 4.80 -3.24
C LEU A 137 6.27 5.20 -4.71
N PRO A 138 6.36 4.26 -5.66
CA PRO A 138 5.98 4.53 -7.05
C PRO A 138 4.56 5.12 -7.16
N ALA A 139 4.39 6.13 -8.01
CA ALA A 139 3.11 6.78 -8.22
C ALA A 139 2.09 5.84 -8.88
N LEU A 140 0.81 5.99 -8.53
CA LEU A 140 -0.28 5.23 -9.12
C LEU A 140 -0.82 5.93 -10.37
N THR A 141 -1.22 5.12 -11.34
CA THR A 141 -1.97 5.58 -12.51
C THR A 141 -3.37 5.02 -12.39
N PHE A 142 -4.36 5.92 -12.42
CA PHE A 142 -5.77 5.56 -12.32
C PHE A 142 -6.49 5.76 -13.65
N THR A 143 -7.30 4.78 -14.03
CA THR A 143 -8.31 4.95 -15.08
C THR A 143 -9.38 5.93 -14.58
N ASP A 144 -9.87 6.80 -15.46
CA ASP A 144 -10.79 7.90 -15.12
C ASP A 144 -10.21 8.72 -13.93
N PRO A 145 -9.18 9.56 -14.15
CA PRO A 145 -8.35 10.12 -13.07
C PRO A 145 -9.13 10.94 -12.04
N THR A 146 -10.29 11.47 -12.43
CA THR A 146 -11.25 12.12 -11.52
C THR A 146 -12.59 11.40 -11.57
N LEU A 147 -13.09 11.00 -10.40
CA LEU A 147 -14.39 10.35 -10.22
C LEU A 147 -15.38 11.36 -9.64
N THR A 148 -16.22 11.93 -10.48
CA THR A 148 -17.19 12.95 -10.07
C THR A 148 -18.52 12.32 -9.69
N GLN A 149 -19.03 12.65 -8.51
CA GLN A 149 -20.32 12.14 -8.01
C GLN A 149 -21.47 12.44 -8.99
N GLY A 150 -22.26 11.42 -9.30
CA GLY A 150 -23.39 11.54 -10.24
C GLY A 150 -23.00 11.64 -11.71
N VAL A 151 -21.69 11.64 -12.03
CA VAL A 151 -21.18 11.71 -13.41
C VAL A 151 -20.40 10.45 -13.76
N THR A 152 -19.39 10.09 -12.97
CA THR A 152 -18.55 8.93 -13.25
C THR A 152 -19.17 7.66 -12.66
N VAL A 153 -19.35 6.65 -13.50
CA VAL A 153 -19.77 5.31 -13.07
C VAL A 153 -18.57 4.58 -12.49
N VAL A 154 -18.71 4.08 -11.26
CA VAL A 154 -17.68 3.26 -10.60
C VAL A 154 -17.57 1.90 -11.29
N LYS A 155 -16.34 1.48 -11.58
CA LYS A 155 -16.03 0.21 -12.26
C LYS A 155 -15.17 -0.69 -11.37
N ALA A 156 -15.18 -1.99 -11.66
CA ALA A 156 -14.27 -2.95 -11.02
C ALA A 156 -12.80 -2.53 -11.15
N ALA A 157 -12.41 -1.96 -12.30
CA ALA A 157 -11.06 -1.42 -12.53
C ALA A 157 -10.65 -0.40 -11.45
N HIS A 158 -11.55 0.49 -11.03
CA HIS A 158 -11.23 1.49 -10.00
C HIS A 158 -10.90 0.84 -8.65
N MET A 159 -11.54 -0.29 -8.31
CA MET A 159 -11.24 -1.07 -7.11
C MET A 159 -9.93 -1.85 -7.25
N GLN A 160 -9.70 -2.48 -8.40
CA GLN A 160 -8.46 -3.23 -8.67
C GLN A 160 -7.23 -2.32 -8.61
N GLU A 161 -7.30 -1.11 -9.19
CA GLU A 161 -6.22 -0.13 -9.12
C GLU A 161 -5.93 0.33 -7.69
N LEU A 162 -6.99 0.47 -6.87
CA LEU A 162 -6.83 0.80 -5.45
C LEU A 162 -6.17 -0.35 -4.67
N ARG A 163 -6.59 -1.59 -4.89
CA ARG A 163 -5.97 -2.78 -4.26
C ARG A 163 -4.51 -2.95 -4.64
N GLY A 164 -4.20 -2.90 -5.93
CA GLY A 164 -2.81 -2.96 -6.40
C GLY A 164 -1.95 -1.77 -5.94
N GLY A 165 -2.56 -0.70 -5.44
CA GLY A 165 -1.84 0.43 -4.86
C GLY A 165 -1.59 0.31 -3.36
N VAL A 166 -2.20 -0.65 -2.66
CA VAL A 166 -2.01 -0.86 -1.22
C VAL A 166 -1.19 -2.10 -0.87
N GLU A 167 -0.86 -2.89 -1.89
CA GLU A 167 -0.03 -4.09 -1.87
C GLU A 167 1.30 -3.87 -2.57
#